data_AF-A0A0D3AN12-F1
#
_entry.id   AF-A0A0D3AN12-F1
#
_cell.length_a   1.000
_cell.length_b   1.000
_cell.length_c   1.000
_cell.angle_alpha   90.00
_cell.angle_beta   90.00
_cell.angle_gamma   90.00
#
_symmetry.space_group_name_H-M   'P 1'
#
loop_
_entity.id
_entity.type
_entity.pdbx_description
1 polymer ?
#
loop_
_entity_poly.entity_id
_entity_poly.type
_entity_poly.pdbx_seq_one_letter_code
_entity_poly.pdbx_strand_id
1 'polypeptide(L)' 'MTINKSQDQSLKQVALYLPHPVFTHGQLYVAMSRVTTPSGLKILDETSDMDGEDGVTNIVYKGIFKDVRTTK' A
#
# COMPACT_ATOMS: atom_id res chain seq x y z
N MET A 1 -15.01 -2.17 1.58
CA MET A 1 -14.35 -3.09 2.55
C MET A 1 -13.08 -2.42 3.03
N THR A 2 -12.77 -2.46 4.33
CA THR A 2 -11.50 -1.91 4.85
C THR A 2 -10.38 -2.94 4.71
N ILE A 3 -9.13 -2.48 4.58
CA ILE A 3 -7.94 -3.33 4.45
C ILE A 3 -7.86 -4.41 5.55
N ASN A 4 -8.14 -4.06 6.80
CA ASN A 4 -8.11 -5.05 7.90
C ASN A 4 -9.21 -6.12 7.77
N LYS A 5 -10.32 -5.81 7.10
CA LYS A 5 -11.44 -6.76 6.92
C LYS A 5 -11.25 -7.63 5.69
N SER A 6 -10.36 -7.27 4.77
CA SER A 6 -9.99 -8.10 3.63
C SER A 6 -8.90 -9.11 3.97
N GLN A 7 -8.38 -9.13 5.20
CA GLN A 7 -7.47 -10.18 5.65
C GLN A 7 -8.12 -11.56 5.43
N ASP A 8 -7.27 -12.51 4.99
CA ASP A 8 -7.64 -13.89 4.65
C ASP A 8 -8.64 -14.06 3.49
N GLN A 9 -8.83 -13.02 2.67
CA GLN A 9 -9.63 -13.08 1.46
C GLN A 9 -8.78 -12.88 0.20
N SER A 10 -9.10 -13.63 -0.84
CA SER A 10 -8.53 -13.46 -2.19
C SER A 10 -9.61 -12.89 -3.11
N LEU A 11 -9.27 -11.82 -3.83
CA LEU A 11 -10.18 -11.05 -4.67
C LEU A 11 -9.63 -11.01 -6.11
N LYS A 12 -10.53 -11.18 -7.10
CA LYS A 12 -10.16 -11.10 -8.52
C LYS A 12 -9.90 -9.67 -8.98
N GLN A 13 -10.65 -8.71 -8.41
CA GLN A 13 -10.57 -7.29 -8.74
C GLN A 13 -10.65 -6.47 -7.45
N VAL A 14 -9.77 -5.48 -7.32
CA VAL A 14 -9.66 -4.60 -6.15
C VAL A 14 -9.43 -3.17 -6.64
N ALA A 15 -10.25 -2.24 -6.16
CA ALA A 15 -9.95 -0.82 -6.20
C ALA A 15 -9.50 -0.39 -4.80
N LEU A 16 -8.25 0.07 -4.68
CA LEU A 16 -7.67 0.62 -3.47
C LEU A 16 -7.79 2.14 -3.51
N TYR A 17 -8.54 2.70 -2.57
CA TYR A 17 -8.73 4.14 -2.43
C TYR A 17 -7.94 4.67 -1.23
N LEU A 18 -7.06 5.65 -1.49
CA LEU A 18 -6.13 6.22 -0.52
C LEU A 18 -6.35 7.74 -0.43
N PRO A 19 -7.28 8.20 0.42
CA PRO A 19 -7.49 9.64 0.65
C PRO A 19 -6.42 10.27 1.54
N HIS A 20 -5.63 9.46 2.24
CA HIS A 20 -4.56 9.87 3.15
C HIS A 20 -3.37 8.89 3.04
N PRO A 21 -2.14 9.29 3.40
CA PRO A 21 -0.99 8.41 3.31
C PRO A 21 -1.16 7.20 4.22
N VAL A 22 -0.69 6.03 3.78
CA VAL A 22 -0.84 4.80 4.56
C VAL A 22 0.19 4.77 5.68
N PHE A 23 -0.27 4.59 6.92
CA PHE A 23 0.56 4.76 8.11
C PHE A 23 1.49 3.56 8.40
N THR A 24 1.34 2.45 7.68
CA THR A 24 2.11 1.23 7.90
C THR A 24 2.36 0.46 6.61
N HIS A 25 3.57 -0.09 6.46
CA HIS A 25 3.91 -1.05 5.41
C HIS A 25 2.92 -2.23 5.38
N GLY A 26 2.47 -2.69 6.55
CA GLY A 26 1.55 -3.79 6.69
C GLY A 26 0.20 -3.55 6.01
N GLN A 27 -0.37 -2.35 6.09
CA GLN A 27 -1.69 -2.07 5.49
C GLN A 27 -1.63 -2.03 3.97
N LEU A 28 -0.66 -1.32 3.39
CA LEU A 28 -0.51 -1.27 1.94
C LEU A 28 -0.19 -2.65 1.36
N TYR A 29 0.71 -3.38 2.02
CA TYR A 29 1.05 -4.75 1.65
C TYR A 29 -0.15 -5.69 1.76
N VAL A 30 -0.90 -5.63 2.86
CA VAL A 30 -2.11 -6.44 3.05
C VAL A 30 -3.10 -6.15 1.93
N ALA A 31 -3.34 -4.89 1.58
CA ALA A 31 -4.27 -4.52 0.51
C ALA A 31 -3.84 -5.08 -0.85
N MET A 32 -2.58 -4.89 -1.23
CA MET A 32 -2.04 -5.39 -2.50
C MET A 32 -2.01 -6.92 -2.56
N SER A 33 -1.73 -7.60 -1.44
CA SER A 33 -1.69 -9.07 -1.38
C SER A 33 -3.04 -9.76 -1.60
N ARG A 34 -4.17 -9.02 -1.55
CA ARG A 34 -5.51 -9.62 -1.74
C ARG A 34 -5.89 -9.81 -3.20
N VAL A 35 -5.23 -9.14 -4.12
CA VAL A 35 -5.54 -9.27 -5.55
C VAL A 35 -4.75 -10.44 -6.14
N THR A 36 -5.41 -11.27 -6.96
CA THR A 36 -4.76 -12.44 -7.56
C THR A 36 -3.89 -12.09 -8.76
N THR A 37 -4.15 -10.96 -9.43
CA THR A 37 -3.41 -10.52 -10.62
C THR A 37 -3.14 -9.01 -10.57
N PRO A 38 -2.00 -8.53 -11.09
CA PRO A 38 -1.71 -7.09 -11.14
C PRO A 38 -2.76 -6.29 -11.91
N SER A 39 -3.28 -6.84 -13.01
CA SER A 39 -4.35 -6.24 -13.81
C SER A 39 -5.69 -6.11 -13.08
N GLY A 40 -5.88 -6.87 -12.00
CA GLY A 40 -7.06 -6.78 -11.14
C GLY A 40 -6.98 -5.62 -10.15
N LEU A 41 -5.84 -4.95 -10.01
CA LEU A 41 -5.63 -3.88 -9.04
C LEU A 41 -5.73 -2.52 -9.71
N LYS A 42 -6.54 -1.63 -9.13
CA LYS A 42 -6.54 -0.19 -9.43
C LYS A 42 -6.31 0.58 -8.14
N ILE A 43 -5.42 1.58 -8.18
CA ILE A 43 -5.14 2.44 -7.04
C ILE A 43 -5.56 3.86 -7.40
N LEU A 44 -6.35 4.47 -6.53
CA LEU A 44 -6.71 5.89 -6.58
C LEU A 44 -6.10 6.53 -5.33
N ASP A 45 -5.10 7.37 -5.54
CA ASP A 45 -4.36 8.06 -4.48
C ASP A 45 -4.57 9.57 -4.59
N GLU A 46 -5.25 10.15 -3.60
CA GLU A 46 -5.49 11.60 -3.51
C GLU A 46 -4.38 12.32 -2.73
N THR A 47 -3.32 11.60 -2.31
CA THR A 47 -2.14 12.19 -1.65
C THR A 47 -1.03 12.58 -2.62
N SER A 48 -1.24 12.29 -3.91
CA SER A 48 -0.32 12.50 -5.02
C SER A 48 0.04 13.98 -5.27
N ASP A 49 -0.68 14.91 -4.65
CA ASP A 49 -0.38 16.35 -4.71
C ASP A 49 0.86 16.77 -3.89
N MET A 50 1.49 15.87 -3.12
CA MET A 50 2.60 16.27 -2.25
C MET A 50 3.94 16.42 -2.96
N ASP A 51 4.26 15.63 -4.01
CA ASP A 51 5.60 15.67 -4.65
C ASP A 51 5.62 15.38 -6.17
N GLY A 52 4.49 15.11 -6.83
CA GLY A 52 4.41 14.90 -8.29
C GLY A 52 5.03 13.59 -8.81
N GLU A 53 5.35 12.64 -7.93
CA GLU A 53 5.83 11.30 -8.30
C GLU A 53 4.67 10.32 -8.54
N ASP A 54 4.84 9.44 -9.53
CA ASP A 54 3.90 8.36 -9.85
C ASP A 54 4.05 7.23 -8.81
N GLY A 55 3.39 7.38 -7.67
CA GLY A 55 3.54 6.46 -6.54
C GLY A 55 2.61 6.73 -5.38
N VAL A 56 2.62 5.81 -4.40
CA VAL A 56 1.86 5.93 -3.15
C VAL A 56 2.81 6.24 -2.00
N THR A 57 2.49 7.28 -1.21
CA THR A 57 3.27 7.61 -0.01
C THR A 57 2.94 6.64 1.13
N ASN A 58 3.92 5.81 1.49
CA ASN A 58 3.85 4.92 2.65
C ASN A 58 4.67 5.51 3.80
N ILE A 59 4.03 5.79 4.94
CA ILE A 59 4.69 6.26 6.15
C ILE A 59 5.17 5.03 6.93
N VAL A 60 6.48 4.95 7.15
CA VAL A 60 7.14 3.76 7.72
C VAL A 60 7.89 4.15 8.99
N TYR A 61 7.68 3.42 10.10
CA TYR A 61 8.39 3.65 11.36
C TYR A 61 9.90 3.45 11.19
N LYS A 62 10.72 4.47 11.46
CA LYS A 62 12.17 4.41 11.19
C LYS A 62 12.89 3.21 11.82
N GLY A 63 12.39 2.65 12.91
CA GLY A 63 13.01 1.50 13.59
C GLY A 63 13.07 0.22 12.75
N ILE A 64 12.15 -0.01 11.80
CA ILE A 64 12.22 -1.20 10.92
C ILE A 64 13.37 -1.15 9.91
N PHE A 65 13.98 0.01 9.68
CA PHE A 65 15.14 0.12 8.80
C PHE A 65 16.47 -0.14 9.52
N LYS A 66 16.48 -0.35 10.84
CA LYS A 66 17.73 -0.57 11.60
C LYS A 66 18.47 -1.84 11.20
N ASP A 67 17.74 -2.86 10.76
CA ASP A 67 18.30 -4.16 10.34
C ASP A 67 18.49 -4.29 8.82
N VAL A 68 18.05 -3.27 8.05
CA VAL A 68 18.20 -3.25 6.59
C VAL A 68 19.60 -2.75 6.27
N ARG A 69 20.48 -3.64 5.82
CA ARG A 69 21.81 -3.25 5.32
C ARG A 69 21.63 -2.42 4.05
N THR A 70 21.82 -1.12 4.13
CA THR A 70 21.93 -0.24 2.95
C THR A 70 23.28 -0.48 2.29
N THR A 71 23.31 -1.27 1.23
CA THR A 71 24.42 -1.23 0.26
C THR A 71 24.36 0.12 -0.45
N LYS A 72 25.45 0.89 -0.31
CA LYS A 72 25.70 2.12 -1.07
C LYS A 72 25.94 1.82 -2.55
#